data_AF-A0A3C1LNT2-F1
#
_entry.id   AF-A0A3C1LNT2-F1
#
_cell.length_a   1.000
_cell.length_b   1.000
_cell.length_c   1.000
_cell.angle_alpha   90.00
_cell.angle_beta   90.00
_cell.angle_gamma   90.00
#
_symmetry.space_group_name_H-M   'P 1'
#
loop_
_entity.id
_entity.type
_entity.pdbx_description
1 polymer ?
#
loop_
_entity_poly.entity_id
_entity_poly.type
_entity_poly.pdbx_seq_one_letter_code
_entity_poly.pdbx_strand_id
1 'polypeptide(L)'
;MKAQLLSQDLAQDFLQRIHAVCSGEGSVKGRILLLRSLLEDLYKTLTQDARHSVGNLFSRMQYLHNEVNMPAYLVGQANAMRIYCNKVSHESDFEPGEAEYLSCVWVLVKLLDHFQAAASHPALLEYLEQHQAQAFAIKKSRKKVDFPCVVKSWELNPPAGMDITAIDEDGDEVSIRLFNDDKGRGGRNWNLLDKVLWPWATLNCIKLGEASSGNNRFVSNPGTLIVVEPDYLMDVSTIANCMSYNTMNPELSLINSLIDEPSSSSIVLGSTVNNIFDDLMFEHTDDYDQLFRNSLARGPIPMIALGAREALDIYHKVKTEHLPRLKSMANYARTHPMMLEPSFICPKYGLQGRLDLLYQRDGKQYIMELKSGNVPQGDMWPSHQAQVIGYNMMIREAYGFQQLGTASILYSKSPSKSLRHVSNTVEQEQDLLMCRNRILGIWK
;
A
#
# COMPACT_ATOMS: atom_id res chain seq x y z
N MET A 1 13.67 -16.33 16.09
CA MET A 1 12.69 -17.17 16.84
C MET A 1 11.62 -17.59 15.84
N LYS A 2 11.38 -18.88 15.61
CA LYS A 2 10.34 -19.35 14.67
C LYS A 2 8.96 -18.92 15.22
N ALA A 3 8.09 -18.39 14.37
CA ALA A 3 6.80 -17.86 14.80
C ALA A 3 5.79 -18.99 14.91
N GLN A 4 5.53 -19.51 16.12
CA GLN A 4 4.52 -20.56 16.34
C GLN A 4 3.09 -19.97 16.23
N LEU A 5 2.63 -19.76 15.00
CA LEU A 5 1.32 -19.18 14.70
C LEU A 5 0.29 -20.22 14.24
N LEU A 6 0.71 -21.47 14.03
CA LEU A 6 -0.17 -22.58 13.69
C LEU A 6 -0.15 -23.64 14.77
N SER A 7 -1.32 -24.20 15.09
CA SER A 7 -1.38 -25.43 15.89
C SER A 7 -0.75 -26.59 15.12
N GLN A 8 -0.26 -27.59 15.85
CA GLN A 8 0.34 -28.78 15.24
C GLN A 8 -0.65 -29.51 14.34
N ASP A 9 -1.91 -29.64 14.75
CA ASP A 9 -2.96 -30.32 13.99
C ASP A 9 -3.25 -29.61 12.66
N LEU A 10 -3.38 -28.28 12.67
CA LEU A 10 -3.61 -27.50 11.45
C LEU A 10 -2.43 -27.57 10.50
N ALA A 11 -1.20 -27.46 11.03
CA ALA A 11 0.00 -27.59 10.21
C ALA A 11 0.09 -28.99 9.56
N GLN A 12 -0.30 -30.04 10.28
CA GLN A 12 -0.34 -31.39 9.74
C GLN A 12 -1.43 -31.57 8.68
N ASP A 13 -2.62 -30.99 8.86
CA ASP A 13 -3.67 -30.96 7.83
C ASP A 13 -3.16 -30.30 6.53
N PHE A 14 -2.50 -29.15 6.62
CA PHE A 14 -1.91 -28.50 5.45
C PHE A 14 -0.87 -29.38 4.76
N LEU A 15 0.03 -30.03 5.51
CA LEU A 15 1.03 -30.94 4.95
C LEU A 15 0.39 -32.14 4.24
N GLN A 16 -0.66 -32.73 4.82
CA GLN A 16 -1.41 -33.83 4.19
C GLN A 16 -2.08 -33.38 2.88
N ARG A 17 -2.70 -32.20 2.87
CA ARG A 17 -3.30 -31.62 1.65
C ARG A 17 -2.26 -31.34 0.57
N ILE A 18 -1.07 -30.86 0.93
CA ILE A 18 0.03 -30.68 -0.03
C ILE A 18 0.49 -32.03 -0.60
N HIS A 19 0.66 -33.04 0.27
CA HIS A 19 1.04 -34.38 -0.17
C HIS A 19 -0.01 -35.00 -1.09
N ALA A 20 -1.31 -34.81 -0.82
CA ALA A 20 -2.39 -35.25 -1.70
C ALA A 20 -2.30 -34.61 -3.11
N VAL A 21 -1.89 -33.36 -3.21
CA VAL A 21 -1.64 -32.71 -4.52
C VAL A 21 -0.43 -33.33 -5.23
N CYS A 22 0.61 -33.72 -4.49
CA CYS A 22 1.81 -34.34 -5.06
C CYS A 22 1.55 -35.74 -5.59
N SER A 23 0.74 -36.52 -4.89
CA SER A 23 0.39 -37.90 -5.24
C SER A 23 -0.83 -38.01 -6.17
N GLY A 24 -1.52 -36.90 -6.43
CA GLY A 24 -2.71 -36.85 -7.27
C GLY A 24 -2.38 -36.82 -8.76
N GLU A 25 -3.27 -37.40 -9.56
CA GLU A 25 -3.23 -37.31 -11.03
C GLU A 25 -3.77 -35.95 -11.49
N GLY A 26 -3.08 -35.31 -12.44
CA GLY A 26 -3.54 -34.05 -13.01
C GLY A 26 -2.45 -33.33 -13.79
N SER A 27 -2.85 -32.34 -14.60
CA SER A 27 -1.90 -31.48 -15.28
C SER A 27 -1.11 -30.63 -14.28
N VAL A 28 0.13 -30.26 -14.64
CA VAL A 28 0.98 -29.37 -13.85
C VAL A 28 0.24 -28.08 -13.50
N LYS A 29 -0.48 -27.50 -14.47
CA LYS A 29 -1.34 -26.34 -14.30
C LYS A 29 -2.40 -26.55 -13.23
N GLY A 30 -3.15 -27.65 -13.28
CA GLY A 30 -4.16 -27.99 -12.28
C GLY A 30 -3.59 -28.10 -10.87
N ARG A 31 -2.46 -28.81 -10.73
CA ARG A 31 -1.77 -28.97 -9.44
C ARG A 31 -1.29 -27.63 -8.87
N ILE A 32 -0.73 -26.74 -9.69
CA ILE A 32 -0.32 -25.39 -9.25
C ILE A 32 -1.51 -24.56 -8.76
N LEU A 33 -2.68 -24.65 -9.41
CA LEU A 33 -3.88 -23.94 -8.97
C LEU A 33 -4.38 -24.45 -7.60
N LEU A 34 -4.26 -25.75 -7.34
CA LEU A 34 -4.54 -26.31 -6.00
C LEU A 34 -3.55 -25.80 -4.95
N LEU A 35 -2.25 -25.77 -5.26
CA LEU A 35 -1.22 -25.21 -4.37
C LEU A 35 -1.45 -23.70 -4.11
N ARG A 36 -1.93 -22.95 -5.09
CA ARG A 36 -2.34 -21.55 -4.91
C ARG A 36 -3.48 -21.44 -3.90
N SER A 37 -4.50 -22.29 -4.01
CA SER A 37 -5.61 -22.32 -3.04
C SER A 37 -5.10 -22.62 -1.62
N LEU A 38 -4.17 -23.58 -1.49
CA LEU A 38 -3.54 -23.89 -0.20
C LEU A 38 -2.73 -22.72 0.36
N LEU A 39 -2.01 -21.98 -0.48
CA LEU A 39 -1.33 -20.74 -0.08
C LEU A 39 -2.33 -19.70 0.43
N GLU A 40 -3.45 -19.52 -0.27
CA GLU A 40 -4.52 -18.60 0.14
C GLU A 40 -5.14 -19.00 1.48
N ASP A 41 -5.45 -20.28 1.66
CA ASP A 41 -6.00 -20.82 2.91
C ASP A 41 -5.02 -20.66 4.06
N LEU A 42 -3.73 -20.97 3.85
CA LEU A 42 -2.68 -20.82 4.86
C LEU A 42 -2.61 -19.38 5.37
N TYR A 43 -2.53 -18.39 4.47
CA TYR A 43 -2.47 -16.99 4.88
C TYR A 43 -3.80 -16.49 5.47
N LYS A 44 -4.96 -17.04 5.07
CA LYS A 44 -6.25 -16.74 5.72
C LYS A 44 -6.25 -17.23 7.16
N THR A 45 -5.83 -18.47 7.42
CA THR A 45 -5.73 -19.04 8.77
C THR A 45 -4.76 -18.25 9.64
N LEU A 46 -3.56 -17.94 9.13
CA LEU A 46 -2.54 -17.17 9.83
C LEU A 46 -2.97 -15.72 10.16
N THR A 47 -4.00 -15.19 9.48
CA THR A 47 -4.50 -13.83 9.69
C THR A 47 -5.93 -13.79 10.23
N GLN A 48 -6.46 -14.92 10.74
CA GLN A 48 -7.85 -15.01 11.20
C GLN A 48 -8.14 -14.12 12.43
N ASP A 49 -7.17 -14.04 13.34
CA ASP A 49 -7.25 -13.29 14.61
C ASP A 49 -6.67 -11.87 14.47
N ALA A 50 -6.41 -11.43 13.23
CA ALA A 50 -5.90 -10.09 12.98
C ALA A 50 -6.94 -9.04 13.37
N ARG A 51 -6.51 -8.01 14.11
CA ARG A 51 -7.35 -6.83 14.41
C ARG A 51 -7.74 -6.08 13.13
N HIS A 52 -6.89 -6.16 12.12
CA HIS A 52 -7.09 -5.52 10.83
C HIS A 52 -7.93 -6.42 9.92
N SER A 53 -8.93 -5.83 9.27
CA SER A 53 -9.51 -6.44 8.08
C SER A 53 -8.47 -6.42 6.98
N VAL A 54 -8.10 -7.59 6.50
CA VAL A 54 -7.13 -7.74 5.41
C VAL A 54 -7.84 -8.31 4.19
N GLY A 55 -7.68 -7.62 3.05
CA GLY A 55 -8.33 -7.97 1.80
C GLY A 55 -7.76 -9.23 1.14
N ASN A 56 -7.22 -9.05 -0.07
CA ASN A 56 -6.73 -10.13 -0.93
C ASN A 56 -5.47 -10.84 -0.36
N LEU A 57 -5.04 -11.93 -1.02
CA LEU A 57 -3.86 -12.70 -0.62
C LEU A 57 -2.61 -11.82 -0.46
N PHE A 58 -2.36 -10.90 -1.38
CA PHE A 58 -1.21 -10.02 -1.32
C PHE A 58 -1.23 -9.13 -0.07
N SER A 59 -2.38 -8.53 0.24
CA SER A 59 -2.56 -7.75 1.48
C SER A 59 -2.35 -8.61 2.72
N ARG A 60 -2.80 -9.87 2.73
CA ARG A 60 -2.59 -10.81 3.86
C ARG A 60 -1.12 -11.14 4.06
N MET A 61 -0.41 -11.37 2.97
CA MET A 61 1.03 -11.62 3.00
C MET A 61 1.78 -10.40 3.54
N GLN A 62 1.54 -9.20 3.00
CA GLN A 62 2.19 -7.98 3.47
C GLN A 62 1.92 -7.71 4.96
N TYR A 63 0.66 -7.82 5.38
CA TYR A 63 0.28 -7.69 6.79
C TYR A 63 1.09 -8.66 7.65
N LEU A 64 1.02 -9.96 7.36
CA LEU A 64 1.69 -10.98 8.18
C LEU A 64 3.21 -10.80 8.22
N HIS A 65 3.84 -10.47 7.08
CA HIS A 65 5.29 -10.25 7.00
C HIS A 65 5.75 -9.02 7.79
N ASN A 66 4.88 -8.04 8.01
CA ASN A 66 5.17 -6.88 8.84
C ASN A 66 5.01 -7.17 10.34
N GLU A 67 4.04 -8.01 10.70
CA GLU A 67 3.73 -8.38 12.08
C GLU A 67 4.65 -9.47 12.65
N VAL A 68 5.25 -10.28 11.78
CA VAL A 68 6.04 -11.45 12.17
C VAL A 68 7.45 -11.35 11.64
N ASN A 69 8.45 -11.74 12.45
CA ASN A 69 9.84 -11.77 12.03
C ASN A 69 10.13 -12.96 11.09
N MET A 70 9.78 -12.80 9.82
CA MET A 70 10.03 -13.77 8.76
C MET A 70 11.37 -13.49 8.05
N PRO A 71 12.20 -14.51 7.74
CA PRO A 71 13.41 -14.32 6.95
C PRO A 71 13.11 -13.71 5.58
N ALA A 72 13.87 -12.67 5.20
CA ALA A 72 13.68 -11.96 3.92
C ALA A 72 13.72 -12.89 2.69
N TYR A 73 14.54 -13.95 2.75
CA TYR A 73 14.57 -14.98 1.73
C TYR A 73 13.22 -15.70 1.58
N LEU A 74 12.59 -16.10 2.69
CA LEU A 74 11.30 -16.80 2.67
C LEU A 74 10.16 -15.87 2.23
N VAL A 75 10.20 -14.59 2.63
CA VAL A 75 9.30 -13.54 2.11
C VAL A 75 9.41 -13.43 0.58
N GLY A 76 10.64 -13.40 0.06
CA GLY A 76 10.90 -13.35 -1.38
C GLY A 76 10.35 -14.58 -2.11
N GLN A 77 10.55 -15.77 -1.56
CA GLN A 77 10.06 -17.04 -2.10
C GLN A 77 8.53 -17.14 -2.11
N ALA A 78 7.87 -16.74 -1.02
CA ALA A 78 6.41 -16.70 -0.96
C ALA A 78 5.81 -15.74 -2.00
N ASN A 79 6.44 -14.57 -2.18
CA ASN A 79 6.02 -13.62 -3.21
C ASN A 79 6.28 -14.14 -4.63
N ALA A 80 7.40 -14.81 -4.86
CA ALA A 80 7.70 -15.46 -6.14
C ALA A 80 6.63 -16.51 -6.51
N MET A 81 6.27 -17.37 -5.54
CA MET A 81 5.18 -18.34 -5.69
C MET A 81 3.86 -17.64 -6.05
N ARG A 82 3.45 -16.60 -5.30
CA ARG A 82 2.21 -15.86 -5.58
C ARG A 82 2.20 -15.29 -6.99
N ILE A 83 3.29 -14.65 -7.43
CA ILE A 83 3.40 -14.06 -8.77
C ILE A 83 3.29 -15.16 -9.83
N TYR A 84 3.98 -16.28 -9.65
CA TYR A 84 3.94 -17.41 -10.55
C TYR A 84 2.53 -18.02 -10.66
N CYS A 85 1.88 -18.29 -9.53
CA CYS A 85 0.51 -18.79 -9.47
C CYS A 85 -0.51 -17.82 -10.09
N ASN A 86 -0.28 -16.50 -9.98
CA ASN A 86 -1.11 -15.50 -10.66
C ASN A 86 -0.94 -15.58 -12.17
N LYS A 87 0.30 -15.74 -12.66
CA LYS A 87 0.59 -15.92 -14.08
C LYS A 87 -0.14 -17.14 -14.65
N VAL A 88 0.01 -18.29 -14.00
CA VAL A 88 -0.63 -19.57 -14.38
C VAL A 88 -2.15 -19.47 -14.41
N SER A 89 -2.75 -18.68 -13.52
CA SER A 89 -4.20 -18.53 -13.43
C SER A 89 -4.80 -17.57 -14.44
N HIS A 90 -4.05 -16.58 -14.93
CA HIS A 90 -4.60 -15.47 -15.73
C HIS A 90 -4.13 -15.50 -17.19
N GLU A 91 -3.02 -16.17 -17.50
CA GLU A 91 -2.52 -16.32 -18.86
C GLU A 91 -2.96 -17.69 -19.42
N SER A 92 -3.89 -17.69 -20.39
CA SER A 92 -4.42 -18.92 -20.99
C SER A 92 -3.32 -19.76 -21.61
N ASP A 93 -2.36 -19.10 -22.26
CA ASP A 93 -1.32 -19.71 -23.09
C ASP A 93 -0.03 -19.99 -22.30
N PHE A 94 -0.02 -19.70 -21.00
CA PHE A 94 1.11 -20.00 -20.15
C PHE A 94 1.08 -21.47 -19.71
N GLU A 95 2.07 -22.22 -20.19
CA GLU A 95 2.33 -23.61 -19.79
C GLU A 95 3.38 -23.67 -18.68
N PRO A 96 2.99 -24.03 -17.44
CA PRO A 96 3.91 -24.09 -16.33
C PRO A 96 4.83 -25.31 -16.39
N GLY A 97 6.11 -25.11 -16.03
CA GLY A 97 7.09 -26.19 -15.93
C GLY A 97 6.96 -27.01 -14.63
N GLU A 98 7.46 -28.26 -14.68
CA GLU A 98 7.49 -29.15 -13.51
C GLU A 98 8.42 -28.62 -12.41
N ALA A 99 9.52 -27.96 -12.78
CA ALA A 99 10.48 -27.38 -11.83
C ALA A 99 9.84 -26.27 -10.97
N GLU A 100 9.06 -25.38 -11.58
CA GLU A 100 8.35 -24.33 -10.85
C GLU A 100 7.18 -24.89 -10.03
N TYR A 101 6.53 -25.96 -10.49
CA TYR A 101 5.57 -26.70 -9.67
C TYR A 101 6.24 -27.25 -8.40
N LEU A 102 7.38 -27.92 -8.52
CA LEU A 102 8.16 -28.39 -7.36
C LEU A 102 8.60 -27.23 -6.46
N SER A 103 8.94 -26.08 -7.04
CA SER A 103 9.24 -24.85 -6.29
C SER A 103 8.05 -24.37 -5.46
N CYS A 104 6.82 -24.43 -5.99
CA CYS A 104 5.60 -24.12 -5.24
C CYS A 104 5.43 -25.05 -4.02
N VAL A 105 5.63 -26.36 -4.20
CA VAL A 105 5.54 -27.34 -3.10
C VAL A 105 6.59 -27.04 -2.05
N TRP A 106 7.84 -26.82 -2.47
CA TRP A 106 8.95 -26.47 -1.59
C TRP A 106 8.65 -25.22 -0.76
N VAL A 107 8.10 -24.15 -1.38
CA VAL A 107 7.76 -22.90 -0.68
C VAL A 107 6.72 -23.14 0.41
N LEU A 108 5.64 -23.88 0.13
CA LEU A 108 4.61 -24.17 1.12
C LEU A 108 5.15 -24.98 2.31
N VAL A 109 5.95 -26.01 2.05
CA VAL A 109 6.57 -26.80 3.12
C VAL A 109 7.49 -25.95 3.99
N LYS A 110 8.29 -25.06 3.39
CA LYS A 110 9.17 -24.15 4.14
C LYS A 110 8.42 -23.07 4.92
N LEU A 111 7.29 -22.59 4.40
CA LEU A 111 6.40 -21.71 5.16
C LEU A 111 5.81 -22.44 6.38
N LEU A 112 5.35 -23.67 6.22
CA LEU A 112 4.81 -24.47 7.33
C LEU A 112 5.88 -24.77 8.38
N ASP A 113 7.11 -25.16 7.99
CA ASP A 113 8.23 -25.36 8.93
C ASP A 113 8.62 -24.07 9.69
N HIS A 114 8.43 -22.90 9.07
CA HIS A 114 8.65 -21.62 9.74
C HIS A 114 7.57 -21.34 10.78
N PHE A 115 6.30 -21.62 10.47
CA PHE A 115 5.16 -21.32 11.34
C PHE A 115 4.83 -22.41 12.37
N GLN A 116 5.30 -23.63 12.16
CA GLN A 116 5.18 -24.74 13.09
C GLN A 116 6.30 -25.78 12.83
N ALA A 117 7.44 -25.58 13.50
CA ALA A 117 8.63 -26.42 13.32
C ALA A 117 8.45 -27.89 13.70
N ALA A 118 7.49 -28.20 14.57
CA ALA A 118 7.23 -29.57 15.02
C ALA A 118 6.38 -30.36 14.00
N ALA A 119 5.76 -29.69 13.02
CA ALA A 119 5.01 -30.36 11.98
C ALA A 119 5.98 -30.88 10.90
N SER A 120 5.88 -32.16 10.59
CA SER A 120 6.66 -32.82 9.55
C SER A 120 5.84 -33.92 8.91
N HIS A 121 6.07 -34.13 7.61
CA HIS A 121 5.43 -35.17 6.81
C HIS A 121 6.51 -35.93 6.03
N PRO A 122 7.02 -37.07 6.55
CA PRO A 122 8.20 -37.75 6.00
C PRO A 122 8.11 -38.05 4.50
N ALA A 123 6.97 -38.56 4.03
CA ALA A 123 6.78 -38.86 2.60
C ALA A 123 6.85 -37.62 1.70
N LEU A 124 6.53 -36.43 2.22
CA LEU A 124 6.60 -35.19 1.45
C LEU A 124 8.03 -34.67 1.38
N LEU A 125 8.81 -34.85 2.45
CA LEU A 125 10.25 -34.55 2.45
C LEU A 125 10.99 -35.48 1.48
N GLU A 126 10.68 -36.77 1.51
CA GLU A 126 11.22 -37.75 0.57
C GLU A 126 10.85 -37.40 -0.88
N TYR A 127 9.58 -37.02 -1.13
CA TYR A 127 9.15 -36.55 -2.44
C TYR A 127 9.97 -35.36 -2.95
N LEU A 128 10.19 -34.34 -2.11
CA LEU A 128 10.98 -33.16 -2.46
C LEU A 128 12.45 -33.52 -2.76
N GLU A 129 13.05 -34.45 -2.01
CA GLU A 129 14.41 -34.91 -2.22
C GLU A 129 14.55 -35.72 -3.52
N GLN A 130 13.66 -36.70 -3.74
CA GLN A 130 13.65 -37.53 -4.95
C GLN A 130 13.53 -36.71 -6.23
N HIS A 131 12.70 -35.66 -6.20
CA HIS A 131 12.45 -34.78 -7.35
C HIS A 131 13.39 -33.56 -7.40
N GLN A 132 14.36 -33.47 -6.49
CA GLN A 132 15.32 -32.37 -6.39
C GLN A 132 14.64 -30.99 -6.39
N ALA A 133 13.54 -30.85 -5.63
CA ALA A 133 12.78 -29.61 -5.56
C ALA A 133 13.64 -28.46 -5.00
N GLN A 134 13.69 -27.34 -5.73
CA GLN A 134 14.47 -26.16 -5.36
C GLN A 134 13.56 -24.95 -5.13
N ALA A 135 14.13 -23.93 -4.50
CA ALA A 135 13.49 -22.64 -4.38
C ALA A 135 13.44 -21.92 -5.74
N PHE A 136 12.52 -20.96 -5.90
CA PHE A 136 12.48 -20.12 -7.10
C PHE A 136 13.79 -19.38 -7.31
N ALA A 137 14.27 -19.35 -8.55
CA ALA A 137 15.42 -18.55 -8.95
C ALA A 137 15.08 -17.05 -8.91
N ILE A 138 15.46 -16.38 -7.82
CA ILE A 138 15.30 -14.93 -7.69
C ILE A 138 16.43 -14.24 -8.45
N LYS A 139 16.13 -13.64 -9.61
CA LYS A 139 17.10 -12.87 -10.38
C LYS A 139 17.63 -11.70 -9.55
N LYS A 140 18.96 -11.56 -9.45
CA LYS A 140 19.58 -10.35 -8.87
C LYS A 140 19.14 -9.13 -9.68
N SER A 141 18.60 -8.12 -9.01
CA SER A 141 18.29 -6.87 -9.69
C SER A 141 19.57 -6.19 -10.13
N ARG A 142 19.55 -5.57 -11.32
CA ARG A 142 20.61 -4.64 -11.73
C ARG A 142 20.74 -3.50 -10.71
N LYS A 143 21.90 -2.86 -10.67
CA LYS A 143 22.12 -1.65 -9.88
C LYS A 143 21.05 -0.62 -10.26
N LYS A 144 20.39 -0.07 -9.25
CA LYS A 144 19.39 0.99 -9.40
C LYS A 144 19.97 2.27 -8.85
N VAL A 145 19.69 3.38 -9.50
CA VAL A 145 20.17 4.70 -9.09
C VAL A 145 19.00 5.66 -8.92
N ASP A 146 19.17 6.58 -7.97
CA ASP A 146 18.32 7.72 -7.72
C ASP A 146 19.18 8.97 -8.00
N PHE A 147 18.70 9.92 -8.80
CA PHE A 147 19.40 11.18 -9.07
C PHE A 147 18.41 12.24 -9.56
N PRO A 148 18.60 13.52 -9.21
CA PRO A 148 17.88 14.60 -9.84
C PRO A 148 18.55 15.03 -11.15
N CYS A 149 17.78 15.60 -12.07
CA CYS A 149 18.28 16.13 -13.33
C CYS A 149 17.38 17.24 -13.88
N VAL A 150 17.88 18.02 -14.83
CA VAL A 150 17.14 19.11 -15.49
C VAL A 150 16.89 18.75 -16.95
N VAL A 151 15.62 18.77 -17.37
CA VAL A 151 15.21 18.36 -18.73
C VAL A 151 15.71 19.35 -19.77
N LYS A 152 16.39 18.87 -20.82
CA LYS A 152 16.70 19.68 -22.03
C LYS A 152 15.64 19.49 -23.09
N SER A 153 15.29 18.24 -23.39
CA SER A 153 14.34 17.86 -24.43
C SER A 153 13.81 16.45 -24.19
N TRP A 154 12.72 16.10 -24.86
CA TRP A 154 12.16 14.74 -24.86
C TRP A 154 11.56 14.40 -26.22
N GLU A 155 11.49 13.10 -26.52
CA GLU A 155 10.89 12.55 -27.72
C GLU A 155 9.88 11.47 -27.33
N LEU A 156 8.66 11.60 -27.86
CA LEU A 156 7.61 10.60 -27.71
C LEU A 156 7.86 9.45 -28.69
N ASN A 157 7.81 8.22 -28.19
CA ASN A 157 7.89 6.99 -28.98
C ASN A 157 6.65 6.11 -28.77
N PRO A 158 5.41 6.56 -29.10
CA PRO A 158 4.22 5.74 -28.86
C PRO A 158 4.20 4.53 -29.81
N PRO A 159 3.81 3.32 -29.33
CA PRO A 159 3.32 3.01 -27.98
C PRO A 159 4.44 2.66 -26.97
N ALA A 160 5.69 2.57 -27.39
CA ALA A 160 6.81 2.06 -26.60
C ALA A 160 7.14 2.89 -25.35
N GLY A 161 6.95 4.22 -25.38
CA GLY A 161 7.25 5.09 -24.25
C GLY A 161 7.80 6.45 -24.70
N MET A 162 8.81 6.95 -23.99
CA MET A 162 9.48 8.20 -24.33
C MET A 162 10.97 8.17 -23.97
N ASP A 163 11.73 9.02 -24.66
CA ASP A 163 13.14 9.29 -24.36
C ASP A 163 13.29 10.72 -23.86
N ILE A 164 14.06 10.91 -22.78
CA ILE A 164 14.35 12.22 -22.18
C ILE A 164 15.86 12.45 -22.23
N THR A 165 16.26 13.63 -22.69
CA THR A 165 17.63 14.14 -22.58
C THR A 165 17.66 15.19 -21.48
N ALA A 166 18.52 14.98 -20.47
CA ALA A 166 18.61 15.85 -19.30
C ALA A 166 20.06 16.11 -18.92
N ILE A 167 20.27 17.04 -17.98
CA ILE A 167 21.57 17.35 -17.37
C ILE A 167 21.50 16.93 -15.90
N ASP A 168 22.43 16.13 -15.41
CA ASP A 168 22.50 15.76 -13.99
C ASP A 168 23.14 16.87 -13.13
N GLU A 169 23.33 16.60 -11.82
CA GLU A 169 23.91 17.57 -10.89
C GLU A 169 25.37 17.90 -11.17
N ASP A 170 26.10 16.98 -11.81
CA ASP A 170 27.51 17.15 -12.17
C ASP A 170 27.68 17.96 -13.48
N GLY A 171 26.57 18.25 -14.16
CA GLY A 171 26.55 18.97 -15.44
C GLY A 171 26.69 18.08 -16.65
N ASP A 172 26.68 16.75 -16.46
CA ASP A 172 26.79 15.78 -17.54
C ASP A 172 25.44 15.56 -18.22
N GLU A 173 25.47 15.39 -19.55
CA GLU A 173 24.28 15.02 -20.30
C GLU A 173 23.95 13.54 -20.06
N VAL A 174 22.69 13.29 -19.67
CA VAL A 174 22.15 11.95 -19.41
C VAL A 174 20.97 11.67 -20.34
N SER A 175 20.85 10.41 -20.75
CA SER A 175 19.74 9.92 -21.57
C SER A 175 18.91 8.92 -20.76
N ILE A 176 17.61 9.19 -20.64
CA ILE A 176 16.66 8.39 -19.85
C ILE A 176 15.59 7.83 -20.79
N ARG A 177 15.54 6.50 -20.91
CA ARG A 177 14.52 5.79 -21.68
C ARG A 177 13.44 5.25 -20.75
N LEU A 178 12.22 5.73 -20.91
CA LEU A 178 11.05 5.28 -20.15
C LEU A 178 10.14 4.43 -21.04
N PHE A 179 9.99 3.15 -20.70
CA PHE A 179 9.14 2.20 -21.40
C PHE A 179 7.75 2.12 -20.78
N ASN A 180 6.72 2.26 -21.60
CA ASN A 180 5.35 1.99 -21.16
C ASN A 180 5.19 0.52 -20.80
N ASP A 181 4.35 0.25 -19.80
CA ASP A 181 3.88 -1.11 -19.52
C ASP A 181 2.92 -1.59 -20.63
N ASP A 182 2.99 -2.87 -20.99
CA ASP A 182 2.22 -3.53 -22.05
C ASP A 182 0.70 -3.40 -21.84
N LYS A 183 0.26 -3.07 -20.62
CA LYS A 183 -1.15 -2.87 -20.25
C LYS A 183 -1.67 -1.45 -20.49
N GLY A 184 -0.80 -0.49 -20.84
CA GLY A 184 -1.16 0.88 -21.25
C GLY A 184 -1.98 1.70 -20.24
N ARG A 185 -1.99 1.31 -18.96
CA ARG A 185 -2.86 1.88 -17.91
C ARG A 185 -2.04 2.29 -16.68
N GLY A 186 -2.49 3.37 -16.03
CA GLY A 186 -1.90 3.87 -14.78
C GLY A 186 -0.65 4.73 -14.97
N GLY A 187 0.07 4.94 -13.88
CA GLY A 187 1.28 5.77 -13.76
C GLY A 187 2.51 5.20 -14.46
N ARG A 188 2.38 4.03 -15.09
CA ARG A 188 3.38 3.42 -15.99
C ARG A 188 3.14 3.72 -17.46
N ASN A 189 2.17 4.56 -17.78
CA ASN A 189 2.06 5.18 -19.10
C ASN A 189 2.87 6.48 -19.09
N TRP A 190 4.17 6.38 -19.38
CA TRP A 190 5.10 7.51 -19.36
C TRP A 190 4.81 8.54 -20.45
N ASN A 191 4.09 8.17 -21.52
CA ASN A 191 3.64 9.15 -22.52
C ASN A 191 2.79 10.27 -21.89
N LEU A 192 2.19 10.04 -20.71
CA LEU A 192 1.45 11.06 -19.98
C LEU A 192 2.34 12.23 -19.51
N LEU A 193 3.66 12.02 -19.40
CA LEU A 193 4.60 13.08 -19.04
C LEU A 193 4.78 14.11 -20.15
N ASP A 194 4.50 13.79 -21.42
CA ASP A 194 4.63 14.75 -22.52
C ASP A 194 3.82 16.05 -22.28
N LYS A 195 2.64 15.93 -21.67
CA LYS A 195 1.80 17.06 -21.30
C LYS A 195 2.25 17.81 -20.03
N VAL A 196 3.22 17.25 -19.33
CA VAL A 196 3.69 17.73 -18.02
C VAL A 196 5.10 18.29 -18.11
N LEU A 197 5.93 17.82 -19.03
CA LEU A 197 7.32 18.26 -19.15
C LEU A 197 7.43 19.63 -19.83
N TRP A 198 8.48 20.36 -19.47
CA TRP A 198 8.92 21.56 -20.19
C TRP A 198 10.44 21.66 -20.17
N PRO A 199 11.05 22.41 -21.11
CA PRO A 199 12.47 22.67 -21.08
C PRO A 199 12.86 23.29 -19.75
N TRP A 200 13.89 22.74 -19.13
CA TRP A 200 14.43 23.12 -17.82
C TRP A 200 13.56 22.75 -16.62
N ALA A 201 12.56 21.88 -16.79
CA ALA A 201 11.88 21.27 -15.66
C ALA A 201 12.87 20.41 -14.85
N THR A 202 12.78 20.49 -13.52
CA THR A 202 13.56 19.61 -12.64
C THR A 202 12.87 18.26 -12.52
N LEU A 203 13.60 17.17 -12.65
CA LEU A 203 13.12 15.82 -12.35
C LEU A 203 13.88 15.26 -11.17
N ASN A 204 13.17 14.51 -10.32
CA ASN A 204 13.81 13.51 -9.48
C ASN A 204 13.54 12.12 -10.07
N CYS A 205 14.60 11.45 -10.52
CA CYS A 205 14.53 10.11 -11.08
C CYS A 205 14.87 9.08 -10.01
N ILE A 206 13.98 8.14 -9.76
CA ILE A 206 14.11 7.19 -8.65
C ILE A 206 14.08 5.77 -9.21
N LYS A 207 15.04 4.96 -8.75
CA LYS A 207 15.20 3.55 -9.09
C LYS A 207 15.29 3.31 -10.59
N LEU A 208 16.01 4.15 -11.33
CA LEU A 208 16.35 3.86 -12.73
C LEU A 208 17.42 2.77 -12.79
N GLY A 209 17.37 1.94 -13.84
CA GLY A 209 18.43 0.98 -14.11
C GLY A 209 19.51 1.61 -15.00
N GLU A 210 20.77 1.29 -14.75
CA GLU A 210 21.86 1.63 -15.68
C GLU A 210 21.77 0.72 -16.92
N ALA A 211 21.85 1.31 -18.12
CA ALA A 211 21.87 0.57 -19.37
C ALA A 211 23.18 -0.22 -19.51
N SER A 212 23.13 -1.39 -20.17
CA SER A 212 24.31 -2.24 -20.35
C SER A 212 25.38 -1.64 -21.26
N SER A 213 25.03 -0.62 -22.06
CA SER A 213 25.90 -0.01 -23.07
C SER A 213 25.77 1.51 -23.07
N GLY A 214 26.89 2.18 -22.75
CA GLY A 214 27.02 3.64 -22.73
C GLY A 214 26.97 4.21 -21.33
N ASN A 215 27.94 5.06 -21.00
CA ASN A 215 27.89 5.89 -19.80
C ASN A 215 26.68 6.83 -19.89
N ASN A 216 26.12 7.21 -18.74
CA ASN A 216 25.05 8.21 -18.61
C ASN A 216 23.74 7.83 -19.35
N ARG A 217 23.49 6.52 -19.52
CA ARG A 217 22.25 6.00 -20.09
C ARG A 217 21.47 5.19 -19.08
N PHE A 218 20.23 5.60 -18.86
CA PHE A 218 19.34 5.04 -17.86
C PHE A 218 18.05 4.53 -18.48
N VAL A 219 17.48 3.50 -17.88
CA VAL A 219 16.31 2.81 -18.38
C VAL A 219 15.32 2.51 -17.27
N SER A 220 14.03 2.73 -17.53
CA SER A 220 12.96 2.39 -16.60
C SER A 220 12.89 0.88 -16.34
N ASN A 221 12.49 0.52 -15.14
CA ASN A 221 12.15 -0.84 -14.74
C ASN A 221 10.82 -0.81 -13.95
N PRO A 222 10.24 -1.97 -13.58
CA PRO A 222 8.99 -2.00 -12.83
C PRO A 222 9.01 -1.19 -11.51
N GLY A 223 10.21 -0.91 -10.97
CA GLY A 223 10.45 -0.12 -9.77
C GLY A 223 10.62 1.38 -9.96
N THR A 224 10.66 1.88 -11.20
CA THR A 224 11.02 3.29 -11.51
C THR A 224 9.91 4.25 -11.13
N LEU A 225 10.29 5.37 -10.51
CA LEU A 225 9.41 6.52 -10.25
C LEU A 225 10.04 7.78 -10.85
N ILE A 226 9.21 8.68 -11.37
CA ILE A 226 9.63 9.99 -11.89
C ILE A 226 8.78 11.06 -11.21
N VAL A 227 9.43 12.08 -10.65
CA VAL A 227 8.77 13.22 -10.00
C VAL A 227 9.19 14.48 -10.73
N VAL A 228 8.23 15.25 -11.24
CA VAL A 228 8.50 16.51 -11.94
C VAL A 228 8.41 17.67 -10.95
N GLU A 229 9.35 18.60 -10.93
CA GLU A 229 9.48 19.65 -9.90
C GLU A 229 9.31 19.09 -8.47
N PRO A 230 10.27 18.28 -7.99
CA PRO A 230 10.20 17.67 -6.66
C PRO A 230 10.05 18.70 -5.52
N ASP A 231 10.51 19.93 -5.71
CA ASP A 231 10.36 21.02 -4.72
C ASP A 231 8.94 21.61 -4.65
N TYR A 232 8.10 21.33 -5.64
CA TYR A 232 6.67 21.66 -5.58
C TYR A 232 5.94 20.62 -4.73
N LEU A 233 5.83 20.90 -3.43
CA LEU A 233 5.17 20.01 -2.49
C LEU A 233 3.65 20.05 -2.66
N MET A 234 3.05 18.90 -2.86
CA MET A 234 1.59 18.75 -3.00
C MET A 234 1.01 17.94 -1.87
N ASP A 235 -0.11 18.39 -1.32
CA ASP A 235 -0.84 17.65 -0.29
C ASP A 235 -1.31 16.30 -0.83
N VAL A 236 -0.98 15.24 -0.08
CA VAL A 236 -1.39 13.87 -0.41
C VAL A 236 -2.91 13.74 -0.53
N SER A 237 -3.68 14.49 0.26
CA SER A 237 -5.15 14.53 0.19
C SER A 237 -5.65 15.10 -1.15
N THR A 238 -5.00 16.13 -1.69
CA THR A 238 -5.32 16.72 -3.00
C THR A 238 -5.14 15.70 -4.13
N ILE A 239 -4.04 14.95 -4.10
CA ILE A 239 -3.76 13.90 -5.09
C ILE A 239 -4.75 12.74 -4.91
N ALA A 240 -4.97 12.31 -3.67
CA ALA A 240 -5.87 11.22 -3.34
C ALA A 240 -7.31 11.46 -3.81
N ASN A 241 -7.81 12.69 -3.72
CA ASN A 241 -9.15 13.06 -4.19
C ASN A 241 -9.31 12.96 -5.72
N CYS A 242 -8.21 12.87 -6.46
CA CYS A 242 -8.23 12.65 -7.91
C CYS A 242 -8.26 11.15 -8.29
N MET A 243 -8.15 10.25 -7.31
CA MET A 243 -8.05 8.80 -7.54
C MET A 243 -9.42 8.13 -7.52
N SER A 244 -9.71 7.36 -8.57
CA SER A 244 -10.98 6.63 -8.75
C SER A 244 -10.72 5.16 -9.09
N TYR A 245 -11.78 4.35 -9.19
CA TYR A 245 -11.64 2.94 -9.53
C TYR A 245 -11.06 2.78 -10.94
N ASN A 246 -9.83 2.26 -11.04
CA ASN A 246 -9.08 2.03 -12.27
C ASN A 246 -8.74 3.28 -13.11
N THR A 247 -8.91 4.49 -12.55
CA THR A 247 -8.65 5.75 -13.27
C THR A 247 -8.13 6.84 -12.33
N MET A 248 -7.45 7.84 -12.89
CA MET A 248 -7.04 9.06 -12.21
C MET A 248 -7.58 10.27 -12.99
N ASN A 249 -8.16 11.23 -12.28
CA ASN A 249 -8.79 12.43 -12.84
C ASN A 249 -8.13 13.68 -12.21
N PRO A 250 -6.88 14.01 -12.57
CA PRO A 250 -6.14 15.12 -11.97
C PRO A 250 -6.83 16.48 -12.16
N GLU A 251 -7.72 16.61 -13.14
CA GLU A 251 -8.53 17.80 -13.40
C GLU A 251 -9.45 18.14 -12.21
N LEU A 252 -9.83 17.15 -11.40
CA LEU A 252 -10.60 17.35 -10.17
C LEU A 252 -9.87 18.20 -9.14
N SER A 253 -8.54 18.20 -9.13
CA SER A 253 -7.75 19.06 -8.22
C SER A 253 -8.04 20.55 -8.45
N LEU A 254 -8.09 20.96 -9.72
CA LEU A 254 -8.38 22.32 -10.12
C LEU A 254 -9.84 22.67 -9.79
N ILE A 255 -10.78 21.79 -10.14
CA ILE A 255 -12.21 22.01 -9.84
C ILE A 255 -12.43 22.19 -8.34
N ASN A 256 -11.85 21.31 -7.51
CA ASN A 256 -11.97 21.39 -6.05
C ASN A 256 -11.30 22.64 -5.46
N SER A 257 -10.24 23.17 -6.10
CA SER A 257 -9.61 24.42 -5.68
C SER A 257 -10.43 25.67 -6.03
N LEU A 258 -11.38 25.56 -6.97
CA LEU A 258 -12.20 26.68 -7.44
C LEU A 258 -13.59 26.73 -6.79
N ILE A 259 -14.05 25.64 -6.18
CA ILE A 259 -15.37 25.54 -5.56
C ILE A 259 -15.22 25.70 -4.04
N ASP A 260 -15.68 26.84 -3.52
CA ASP A 260 -15.89 27.03 -2.08
C ASP A 260 -17.18 26.30 -1.65
N GLU A 261 -17.07 25.12 -1.05
CA GLU A 261 -18.22 24.45 -0.42
C GLU A 261 -18.47 25.01 0.99
N PRO A 262 -19.68 25.50 1.31
CA PRO A 262 -20.02 25.83 2.69
C PRO A 262 -19.94 24.58 3.57
N SER A 263 -19.58 24.76 4.85
CA SER A 263 -19.46 23.69 5.84
C SER A 263 -20.68 22.78 5.84
N SER A 264 -20.57 21.61 5.20
CA SER A 264 -21.65 20.63 5.14
C SER A 264 -21.75 19.85 6.46
N SER A 265 -22.92 19.26 6.71
CA SER A 265 -23.12 18.37 7.88
C SER A 265 -22.07 17.25 7.95
N SER A 266 -21.63 16.72 6.80
CA SER A 266 -20.58 15.70 6.71
C SER A 266 -19.21 16.21 7.13
N ILE A 267 -18.84 17.44 6.76
CA ILE A 267 -17.56 18.07 7.15
C ILE A 267 -17.54 18.28 8.66
N VAL A 268 -18.62 18.86 9.22
CA VAL A 268 -18.72 19.11 10.67
C VAL A 268 -18.79 17.82 11.49
N LEU A 269 -19.47 16.79 10.97
CA LEU A 269 -19.43 15.44 11.55
C LEU A 269 -18.00 14.91 11.59
N GLY A 270 -17.26 15.01 10.48
CA GLY A 270 -15.88 14.54 10.39
C GLY A 270 -14.93 15.25 11.35
N SER A 271 -14.99 16.59 11.39
CA SER A 271 -14.19 17.35 12.34
C SER A 271 -14.54 17.01 13.79
N THR A 272 -15.83 16.77 14.08
CA THR A 272 -16.28 16.36 15.42
C THR A 272 -15.74 15.00 15.81
N VAL A 273 -15.77 14.04 14.89
CA VAL A 273 -15.21 12.69 15.10
C VAL A 273 -13.71 12.74 15.36
N ASN A 274 -12.95 13.54 14.60
CA ASN A 274 -11.51 13.72 14.81
C ASN A 274 -11.21 14.38 16.17
N ASN A 275 -11.88 15.49 16.50
CA ASN A 275 -11.70 16.18 17.78
C ASN A 275 -11.94 15.26 18.99
N ILE A 276 -13.01 14.47 18.95
CA ILE A 276 -13.33 13.51 20.01
C ILE A 276 -12.31 12.38 20.07
N PHE A 277 -11.81 11.94 18.91
CA PHE A 277 -10.76 10.93 18.87
C PHE A 277 -9.47 11.43 19.51
N ASP A 278 -9.07 12.67 19.24
CA ASP A 278 -7.91 13.30 19.87
C ASP A 278 -8.08 13.43 21.38
N ASP A 279 -9.26 13.86 21.85
CA ASP A 279 -9.55 13.98 23.29
C ASP A 279 -9.44 12.61 24.00
N LEU A 280 -9.98 11.55 23.38
CA LEU A 280 -9.89 10.18 23.90
C LEU A 280 -8.45 9.63 23.98
N MET A 281 -7.51 10.22 23.23
CA MET A 281 -6.09 9.85 23.28
C MET A 281 -5.37 10.44 24.48
N PHE A 282 -5.84 11.57 25.02
CA PHE A 282 -5.25 12.22 26.19
C PHE A 282 -5.99 11.87 27.49
N GLU A 283 -7.31 11.75 27.44
CA GLU A 283 -8.15 11.59 28.63
C GLU A 283 -8.90 10.27 28.65
N HIS A 284 -8.86 9.58 29.80
CA HIS A 284 -9.72 8.42 30.05
C HIS A 284 -11.07 8.92 30.60
N THR A 285 -12.00 9.27 29.70
CA THR A 285 -13.33 9.72 30.09
C THR A 285 -14.43 8.93 29.39
N ASP A 286 -15.48 8.61 30.15
CA ASP A 286 -16.73 8.08 29.62
C ASP A 286 -17.80 9.17 29.41
N ASP A 287 -17.50 10.42 29.79
CA ASP A 287 -18.39 11.56 29.64
C ASP A 287 -18.42 12.05 28.19
N TYR A 288 -19.34 11.47 27.42
CA TYR A 288 -19.56 11.85 26.03
C TYR A 288 -20.06 13.29 25.87
N ASP A 289 -20.82 13.81 26.84
CA ASP A 289 -21.36 15.16 26.75
C ASP A 289 -20.25 16.20 26.85
N GLN A 290 -19.25 15.94 27.70
CA GLN A 290 -18.06 16.78 27.78
C GLN A 290 -17.22 16.72 26.49
N LEU A 291 -16.96 15.52 25.94
CA LEU A 291 -16.22 15.34 24.68
C LEU A 291 -16.89 16.11 23.53
N PHE A 292 -18.22 16.00 23.42
CA PHE A 292 -18.97 16.72 22.39
C PHE A 292 -18.91 18.24 22.59
N ARG A 293 -19.06 18.73 23.83
CA ARG A 293 -18.94 20.17 24.16
C ARG A 293 -17.55 20.73 23.83
N ASN A 294 -16.49 19.98 24.11
CA ASN A 294 -15.13 20.37 23.74
C ASN A 294 -14.99 20.50 22.22
N SER A 295 -15.49 19.52 21.47
CA SER A 295 -15.48 19.57 20.01
C SER A 295 -16.28 20.75 19.46
N LEU A 296 -17.46 21.04 20.02
CA LEU A 296 -18.26 22.22 19.67
C LEU A 296 -17.47 23.51 19.89
N ALA A 297 -16.77 23.61 21.02
CA ALA A 297 -15.99 24.79 21.36
C ALA A 297 -14.79 25.03 20.42
N ARG A 298 -14.24 23.97 19.81
CA ARG A 298 -13.17 24.07 18.79
C ARG A 298 -13.65 24.59 17.43
N GLY A 299 -14.91 24.31 17.06
CA GLY A 299 -15.49 24.68 15.78
C GLY A 299 -16.91 25.23 15.88
N PRO A 300 -17.13 26.35 16.59
CA PRO A 300 -18.49 26.82 16.89
C PRO A 300 -19.21 27.36 15.66
N ILE A 301 -18.50 28.07 14.76
CA ILE A 301 -19.12 28.74 13.59
C ILE A 301 -19.80 27.73 12.64
N PRO A 302 -19.14 26.66 12.16
CA PRO A 302 -19.78 25.66 11.31
C PRO A 302 -21.00 25.00 11.96
N MET A 303 -20.91 24.68 13.26
CA MET A 303 -22.03 24.01 13.94
C MET A 303 -23.24 24.94 14.12
N ILE A 304 -22.99 26.22 14.45
CA ILE A 304 -24.05 27.23 14.55
C ILE A 304 -24.70 27.45 13.18
N ALA A 305 -23.91 27.51 12.11
CA ALA A 305 -24.40 27.71 10.75
C ALA A 305 -25.30 26.57 10.27
N LEU A 306 -25.03 25.32 10.69
CA LEU A 306 -25.88 24.16 10.38
C LEU A 306 -27.23 24.18 11.11
N GLY A 307 -27.30 24.83 12.27
CA GLY A 307 -28.50 24.88 13.10
C GLY A 307 -28.59 23.76 14.15
N ALA A 308 -29.44 23.98 15.15
CA ALA A 308 -29.53 23.12 16.34
C ALA A 308 -30.01 21.68 16.03
N ARG A 309 -30.85 21.50 15.00
CA ARG A 309 -31.38 20.19 14.63
C ARG A 309 -30.27 19.30 14.06
N GLU A 310 -29.50 19.84 13.13
CA GLU A 310 -28.36 19.19 12.48
C GLU A 310 -27.25 18.91 13.51
N ALA A 311 -26.99 19.84 14.43
CA ALA A 311 -26.05 19.63 15.52
C ALA A 311 -26.47 18.47 16.44
N LEU A 312 -27.76 18.35 16.76
CA LEU A 312 -28.29 17.24 17.57
C LEU A 312 -28.22 15.90 16.83
N ASP A 313 -28.45 15.89 15.52
CA ASP A 313 -28.28 14.70 14.69
C ASP A 313 -26.80 14.25 14.66
N ILE A 314 -25.85 15.18 14.52
CA ILE A 314 -24.41 14.91 14.65
C ILE A 314 -24.09 14.34 16.04
N TYR A 315 -24.62 14.94 17.12
CA TYR A 315 -24.46 14.42 18.48
C TYR A 315 -24.90 12.96 18.58
N HIS A 316 -26.07 12.61 18.06
CA HIS A 316 -26.57 11.24 18.12
C HIS A 316 -25.75 10.28 17.28
N LYS A 317 -25.42 10.64 16.03
CA LYS A 317 -24.61 9.82 15.12
C LYS A 317 -23.24 9.52 15.70
N VAL A 318 -22.54 10.53 16.22
CA VAL A 318 -21.22 10.33 16.82
C VAL A 318 -21.29 9.41 18.04
N LYS A 319 -22.32 9.56 18.89
CA LYS A 319 -22.52 8.71 20.08
C LYS A 319 -22.74 7.24 19.72
N THR A 320 -23.60 6.97 18.73
CA THR A 320 -24.08 5.62 18.43
C THR A 320 -23.21 4.90 17.40
N GLU A 321 -22.77 5.60 16.36
CA GLU A 321 -22.07 5.00 15.22
C GLU A 321 -20.56 4.99 15.43
N HIS A 322 -19.98 6.06 15.97
CA HIS A 322 -18.53 6.28 15.98
C HIS A 322 -17.86 5.96 17.31
N LEU A 323 -18.41 6.47 18.42
CA LEU A 323 -17.77 6.48 19.75
C LEU A 323 -17.23 5.10 20.19
N PRO A 324 -17.93 3.96 20.01
CA PRO A 324 -17.40 2.66 20.43
C PRO A 324 -16.08 2.30 19.74
N ARG A 325 -15.94 2.63 18.45
CA ARG A 325 -14.73 2.34 17.65
C ARG A 325 -13.60 3.30 18.03
N LEU A 326 -13.93 4.57 18.24
CA LEU A 326 -12.97 5.58 18.69
C LEU A 326 -12.37 5.19 20.05
N LYS A 327 -13.20 4.84 21.05
CA LYS A 327 -12.74 4.37 22.37
C LYS A 327 -11.87 3.13 22.26
N SER A 328 -12.30 2.13 21.48
CA SER A 328 -11.53 0.89 21.28
C SER A 328 -10.14 1.16 20.67
N MET A 329 -10.06 2.06 19.68
CA MET A 329 -8.78 2.42 19.08
C MET A 329 -7.92 3.26 20.03
N ALA A 330 -8.49 4.28 20.68
CA ALA A 330 -7.76 5.14 21.61
C ALA A 330 -7.20 4.36 22.81
N ASN A 331 -7.96 3.41 23.36
CA ASN A 331 -7.47 2.52 24.42
C ASN A 331 -6.22 1.72 24.01
N TYR A 332 -6.13 1.33 22.74
CA TYR A 332 -4.98 0.58 22.24
C TYR A 332 -3.81 1.47 21.84
N ALA A 333 -4.07 2.57 21.13
CA ALA A 333 -3.01 3.47 20.70
C ALA A 333 -2.23 4.02 21.89
N ARG A 334 -2.93 4.34 23.00
CA ARG A 334 -2.32 4.81 24.26
C ARG A 334 -1.38 3.82 24.93
N THR A 335 -1.42 2.53 24.58
CA THR A 335 -0.43 1.56 25.11
C THR A 335 0.92 1.66 24.40
N HIS A 336 1.08 2.61 23.48
CA HIS A 336 2.24 2.79 22.63
C HIS A 336 2.65 4.27 22.58
N PRO A 337 3.95 4.59 22.36
CA PRO A 337 4.36 5.94 21.98
C PRO A 337 3.63 6.36 20.70
N MET A 338 3.09 7.58 20.67
CA MET A 338 2.30 8.06 19.53
C MET A 338 2.42 9.57 19.32
N MET A 339 2.09 10.00 18.10
CA MET A 339 1.95 11.37 17.67
C MET A 339 0.57 11.54 17.02
N LEU A 340 -0.17 12.56 17.45
CA LEU A 340 -1.45 12.96 16.84
C LEU A 340 -1.21 14.12 15.89
N GLU A 341 -1.89 14.08 14.75
CA GLU A 341 -1.79 15.08 13.69
C GLU A 341 -0.35 15.44 13.23
N PRO A 342 0.64 14.51 13.16
CA PRO A 342 1.98 14.88 12.71
C PRO A 342 1.99 15.24 11.22
N SER A 343 2.73 16.28 10.87
CA SER A 343 2.90 16.76 9.50
C SER A 343 4.27 16.37 8.95
N PHE A 344 4.30 15.89 7.71
CA PHE A 344 5.52 15.47 7.01
C PHE A 344 5.65 16.20 5.67
N ILE A 345 6.91 16.46 5.31
CA ILE A 345 7.33 17.01 4.02
C ILE A 345 8.34 16.05 3.40
N CYS A 346 8.18 15.72 2.13
CA CYS A 346 9.02 14.77 1.41
C CYS A 346 9.35 15.29 0.00
N PRO A 347 10.42 16.10 -0.14
CA PRO A 347 10.84 16.66 -1.44
C PRO A 347 11.20 15.57 -2.45
N LYS A 348 11.73 14.42 -1.99
CA LYS A 348 12.02 13.27 -2.87
C LYS A 348 10.83 12.87 -3.73
N TYR A 349 9.62 12.95 -3.20
CA TYR A 349 8.38 12.60 -3.90
C TYR A 349 7.54 13.82 -4.29
N GLY A 350 7.95 15.05 -3.93
CA GLY A 350 7.13 16.25 -4.07
C GLY A 350 5.81 16.15 -3.31
N LEU A 351 5.84 15.54 -2.13
CA LEU A 351 4.65 15.28 -1.31
C LEU A 351 4.75 15.97 0.05
N GLN A 352 3.61 16.41 0.57
CA GLN A 352 3.42 16.78 1.97
C GLN A 352 2.08 16.27 2.49
N GLY A 353 1.91 16.24 3.80
CA GLY A 353 0.60 15.96 4.38
C GLY A 353 0.62 15.76 5.88
N ARG A 354 -0.59 15.66 6.44
CA ARG A 354 -0.85 15.50 7.86
C ARG A 354 -1.56 14.17 8.11
N LEU A 355 -0.95 13.30 8.90
CA LEU A 355 -1.54 12.02 9.30
C LEU A 355 -2.45 12.22 10.50
N ASP A 356 -3.50 11.43 10.66
CA ASP A 356 -4.31 11.50 11.89
C ASP A 356 -3.57 10.90 13.09
N LEU A 357 -2.99 9.71 12.96
CA LEU A 357 -2.23 9.04 14.02
C LEU A 357 -1.01 8.30 13.48
N LEU A 358 0.12 8.51 14.14
CA LEU A 358 1.34 7.73 13.99
C LEU A 358 1.70 7.13 15.35
N TYR A 359 1.77 5.80 15.47
CA TYR A 359 2.15 5.14 16.73
C TYR A 359 3.28 4.14 16.52
N GLN A 360 4.10 3.95 17.55
CA GLN A 360 5.29 3.11 17.49
C GLN A 360 5.08 1.80 18.25
N ARG A 361 5.30 0.67 17.60
CA ARG A 361 5.29 -0.65 18.22
C ARG A 361 6.44 -1.48 17.68
N ASP A 362 7.15 -2.19 18.55
CA ASP A 362 8.28 -3.06 18.19
C ASP A 362 9.36 -2.37 17.34
N GLY A 363 9.60 -1.07 17.60
CA GLY A 363 10.56 -0.27 16.84
C GLY A 363 10.08 0.18 15.45
N LYS A 364 8.82 -0.10 15.08
CA LYS A 364 8.22 0.27 13.80
C LYS A 364 7.14 1.33 13.95
N GLN A 365 6.98 2.16 12.91
CA GLN A 365 6.02 3.24 12.78
C GLN A 365 4.74 2.76 12.08
N TYR A 366 3.61 2.82 12.78
CA TYR A 366 2.30 2.40 12.30
C TYR A 366 1.43 3.62 11.98
N ILE A 367 0.86 3.63 10.78
CA ILE A 367 0.01 4.72 10.28
C ILE A 367 -1.45 4.33 10.46
N MET A 368 -2.26 5.25 10.98
CA MET A 368 -3.70 5.11 11.04
C MET A 368 -4.39 6.39 10.58
N GLU A 369 -5.18 6.28 9.51
CA GLU A 369 -6.02 7.34 8.96
C GLU A 369 -7.48 7.14 9.39
N LEU A 370 -8.12 8.17 9.94
CA LEU A 370 -9.49 8.15 10.43
C LEU A 370 -10.46 8.64 9.35
N LYS A 371 -11.51 7.86 9.10
CA LYS A 371 -12.60 8.21 8.17
C LYS A 371 -13.95 8.08 8.88
N SER A 372 -14.73 9.16 8.82
CA SER A 372 -16.07 9.29 9.41
C SER A 372 -17.22 9.13 8.41
N GLY A 373 -16.92 9.21 7.11
CA GLY A 373 -17.92 9.15 6.05
C GLY A 373 -18.51 7.75 5.81
N ASN A 374 -19.20 7.60 4.69
CA ASN A 374 -19.80 6.33 4.31
C ASN A 374 -18.74 5.24 4.10
N VAL A 375 -19.05 4.06 4.62
CA VAL A 375 -18.21 2.87 4.52
C VAL A 375 -18.33 2.30 3.11
N PRO A 376 -17.23 1.99 2.41
CA PRO A 376 -17.31 1.38 1.09
C PRO A 376 -17.92 -0.03 1.17
N GLN A 377 -18.69 -0.40 0.14
CA GLN A 377 -19.21 -1.77 -0.01
C GLN A 377 -18.08 -2.78 -0.23
N GLY A 378 -16.99 -2.36 -0.90
CA GLY A 378 -15.76 -3.13 -1.07
C GLY A 378 -14.77 -2.94 0.09
N ASP A 379 -13.49 -3.21 -0.18
CA ASP A 379 -12.44 -3.13 0.84
C ASP A 379 -12.15 -1.68 1.24
N MET A 380 -11.87 -0.77 0.32
CA MET A 380 -11.57 0.63 0.63
C MET A 380 -11.96 1.53 -0.55
N TRP A 381 -12.21 2.82 -0.28
CA TRP A 381 -12.34 3.81 -1.35
C TRP A 381 -10.96 4.06 -1.97
N PRO A 382 -10.83 4.14 -3.32
CA PRO A 382 -9.54 4.39 -3.98
C PRO A 382 -8.83 5.65 -3.49
N SER A 383 -9.58 6.72 -3.21
CA SER A 383 -9.04 7.95 -2.65
C SER A 383 -8.45 7.73 -1.25
N HIS A 384 -9.17 7.05 -0.35
CA HIS A 384 -8.65 6.78 0.99
C HIS A 384 -7.41 5.87 0.95
N GLN A 385 -7.41 4.89 0.03
CA GLN A 385 -6.25 4.04 -0.20
C GLN A 385 -5.03 4.85 -0.67
N ALA A 386 -5.21 5.69 -1.69
CA ALA A 386 -4.14 6.53 -2.24
C ALA A 386 -3.56 7.47 -1.18
N GLN A 387 -4.41 8.03 -0.31
CA GLN A 387 -3.97 8.91 0.76
C GLN A 387 -3.00 8.19 1.72
N VAL A 388 -3.38 6.99 2.18
CA VAL A 388 -2.51 6.20 3.07
C VAL A 388 -1.25 5.70 2.37
N ILE A 389 -1.30 5.45 1.06
CA ILE A 389 -0.10 5.12 0.26
C ILE A 389 0.87 6.30 0.22
N GLY A 390 0.38 7.52 -0.03
CA GLY A 390 1.22 8.72 0.01
C GLY A 390 1.85 8.94 1.38
N TYR A 391 1.09 8.73 2.46
CA TYR A 391 1.63 8.77 3.83
C TYR A 391 2.67 7.68 4.07
N ASN A 392 2.43 6.45 3.61
CA ASN A 392 3.38 5.36 3.69
C ASN A 392 4.70 5.70 2.99
N MET A 393 4.65 6.33 1.82
CA MET A 393 5.84 6.79 1.10
C MET A 393 6.63 7.83 1.90
N MET A 394 5.96 8.82 2.50
CA MET A 394 6.63 9.85 3.31
C MET A 394 7.26 9.29 4.59
N ILE A 395 6.54 8.46 5.33
CA ILE A 395 7.06 7.82 6.56
C ILE A 395 8.21 6.86 6.23
N ARG A 396 8.11 6.12 5.13
CA ARG A 396 9.19 5.25 4.66
C ARG A 396 10.47 6.03 4.35
N GLU A 397 10.35 7.22 3.78
CA GLU A 397 11.51 8.07 3.52
C GLU A 397 12.09 8.65 4.82
N ALA A 398 11.23 9.10 5.74
CA ALA A 398 11.67 9.71 7.00
C ALA A 398 12.35 8.72 7.97
N TYR A 399 11.85 7.49 8.08
CA TYR A 399 12.31 6.51 9.08
C TYR A 399 13.02 5.29 8.47
N GLY A 400 12.96 5.12 7.16
CA GLY A 400 13.49 3.96 6.44
C GLY A 400 12.55 2.76 6.45
N PHE A 401 12.71 1.89 5.43
CA PHE A 401 11.82 0.74 5.20
C PHE A 401 11.74 -0.25 6.37
N GLN A 402 12.84 -0.46 7.10
CA GLN A 402 12.91 -1.44 8.20
C GLN A 402 12.09 -1.02 9.43
N GLN A 403 11.87 0.28 9.59
CA GLN A 403 11.10 0.86 10.67
C GLN A 403 9.65 1.13 10.27
N LEU A 404 9.22 0.68 9.10
CA LEU A 404 7.85 0.87 8.64
C LEU A 404 6.97 -0.29 9.11
N GLY A 405 5.94 0.05 9.88
CA GLY A 405 4.90 -0.87 10.33
C GLY A 405 3.72 -0.93 9.36
N THR A 406 2.61 -1.47 9.87
CA THR A 406 1.36 -1.57 9.12
C THR A 406 0.70 -0.19 8.96
N ALA A 407 0.24 0.12 7.75
CA ALA A 407 -0.60 1.27 7.46
C ALA A 407 -2.08 0.85 7.37
N SER A 408 -2.99 1.66 7.91
CA SER A 408 -4.41 1.31 8.03
C SER A 408 -5.36 2.49 7.98
N ILE A 409 -6.62 2.21 7.66
CA ILE A 409 -7.73 3.17 7.71
C ILE A 409 -8.74 2.71 8.77
N LEU A 410 -9.08 3.58 9.71
CA LEU A 410 -10.18 3.39 10.64
C LEU A 410 -11.45 4.03 10.09
N TYR A 411 -12.34 3.20 9.54
CA TYR A 411 -13.72 3.59 9.24
C TYR A 411 -14.55 3.57 10.52
N SER A 412 -14.59 4.69 11.22
CA SER A 412 -15.23 4.78 12.55
C SER A 412 -16.73 4.48 12.55
N LYS A 413 -17.42 4.73 11.42
CA LYS A 413 -18.83 4.37 11.21
C LYS A 413 -19.07 2.87 11.04
N SER A 414 -18.03 2.10 10.73
CA SER A 414 -18.17 0.69 10.36
C SER A 414 -18.37 -0.20 11.59
N PRO A 415 -19.47 -0.97 11.68
CA PRO A 415 -19.76 -1.75 12.87
C PRO A 415 -18.85 -2.98 13.02
N SER A 416 -18.34 -3.51 11.93
CA SER A 416 -17.41 -4.64 11.87
C SER A 416 -16.31 -4.33 10.85
N LYS A 417 -15.12 -4.92 11.00
CA LYS A 417 -13.98 -4.69 10.08
C LYS A 417 -13.68 -3.19 9.87
N SER A 418 -13.70 -2.43 10.98
CA SER A 418 -13.54 -0.98 10.96
C SER A 418 -12.11 -0.53 10.67
N LEU A 419 -11.13 -1.26 11.16
CA LEU A 419 -9.71 -1.02 10.90
C LEU A 419 -9.27 -1.86 9.70
N ARG A 420 -8.98 -1.23 8.56
CA ARG A 420 -8.65 -1.90 7.30
C ARG A 420 -7.20 -1.69 6.94
N HIS A 421 -6.48 -2.78 6.66
CA HIS A 421 -5.07 -2.73 6.28
C HIS A 421 -4.91 -2.19 4.84
N VAL A 422 -4.04 -1.21 4.68
CA VAL A 422 -3.63 -0.70 3.37
C VAL A 422 -2.33 -1.41 2.94
N SER A 423 -2.44 -2.26 1.95
CA SER A 423 -1.28 -2.77 1.22
C SER A 423 -0.79 -1.73 0.21
N ASN A 424 0.52 -1.69 0.03
CA ASN A 424 1.19 -0.76 -0.86
C ASN A 424 1.93 -1.53 -1.97
N THR A 425 1.65 -1.21 -3.23
CA THR A 425 2.41 -1.70 -4.39
C THR A 425 3.09 -0.55 -5.12
N VAL A 426 4.18 -0.86 -5.83
CA VAL A 426 4.89 0.13 -6.64
C VAL A 426 3.99 0.72 -7.72
N GLU A 427 3.08 -0.06 -8.28
CA GLU A 427 2.09 0.42 -9.24
C GLU A 427 1.23 1.55 -8.67
N GLN A 428 0.79 1.41 -7.42
CA GLN A 428 -0.04 2.43 -6.79
C GLN A 428 0.77 3.69 -6.45
N GLU A 429 2.05 3.53 -6.09
CA GLU A 429 2.97 4.66 -5.93
C GLU A 429 3.18 5.40 -7.27
N GLN A 430 3.34 4.64 -8.36
CA GLN A 430 3.46 5.19 -9.71
C GLN A 430 2.18 5.93 -10.12
N ASP A 431 1.01 5.34 -9.88
CA ASP A 431 -0.28 5.98 -10.15
C ASP A 431 -0.42 7.30 -9.40
N LEU A 432 -0.08 7.30 -8.10
CA LEU A 432 -0.14 8.49 -7.25
C LEU A 432 0.81 9.59 -7.74
N LEU A 433 2.07 9.25 -8.02
CA LEU A 433 3.07 10.23 -8.49
C LEU A 433 2.77 10.73 -9.91
N MET A 434 2.25 9.88 -10.79
CA MET A 434 1.80 10.33 -12.12
C MET A 434 0.61 11.27 -12.00
N CYS A 435 -0.35 10.97 -11.12
CA CYS A 435 -1.46 11.88 -10.84
C CYS A 435 -0.95 13.24 -10.35
N ARG A 436 -0.03 13.23 -9.37
CA ARG A 436 0.64 14.43 -8.85
C ARG A 436 1.35 15.23 -9.94
N ASN A 437 2.13 14.57 -10.80
CA ASN A 437 2.80 15.22 -11.93
C ASN A 437 1.78 15.84 -12.89
N ARG A 438 0.69 15.15 -13.20
CA ARG A 438 -0.37 15.69 -14.07
C ARG A 438 -1.10 16.87 -13.45
N ILE A 439 -1.33 16.88 -12.13
CA ILE A 439 -1.91 18.05 -11.43
C ILE A 439 -0.99 19.26 -11.62
N LEU A 440 0.32 19.10 -11.41
CA LEU A 440 1.30 20.17 -11.63
C LEU A 440 1.25 20.68 -13.08
N GLY A 441 1.19 19.76 -14.06
CA GLY A 441 1.08 20.14 -15.47
C GLY A 441 -0.22 20.87 -15.84
N ILE A 442 -1.29 20.71 -15.06
CA ILE A 442 -2.56 21.45 -15.22
C ILE A 442 -2.49 22.83 -14.56
N TRP A 443 -1.76 22.97 -13.46
CA TRP A 443 -1.63 24.22 -12.71
C TRP A 443 -0.60 25.18 -13.29
N LYS A 444 0.33 24.67 -14.08
CA LYS A 444 1.26 25.45 -14.90
C LYS A 444 0.51 26.23 -15.97
#